data_AF-A0A7S4R931-F1
#
_entry.id   AF-A0A7S4R931-F1
#
_cell.length_a   1.000
_cell.length_b   1.000
_cell.length_c   1.000
_cell.angle_alpha   90.00
_cell.angle_beta   90.00
_cell.angle_gamma   90.00
#
_symmetry.space_group_name_H-M   'P 1'
#
loop_
_entity.id
_entity.type
_entity.pdbx_description
1 polymer ?
#
loop_
_entity_poly.entity_id
_entity_poly.type
_entity_poly.pdbx_seq_one_letter_code
_entity_poly.pdbx_strand_id
1 'polypeptide(L)'
;MGNYDESLPVVTGTVVNNSTKEDNSDFSGKGEKQTPKCRDPIFALLLYINVAAIAGVVGVYGVDGGTSDAGDTDEDTTIEGFEGYIYVAIATGAFGLLFSALSLMVLMRIPQILIKTSLIMTVVLSGVWAAIAFAAGNLVGGIIGAIIFALSCCYAYSVWSRIPFATANLVTACKAVSSNCGITIAAYFFAALSFAWSVLWSVAIVAVQDRTTTCVEDENGIEVCESINPGFLFLLFLSFFFTQQVIQNTLHVSVAGVVGK
;
A
#
# COMPACT_ATOMS: atom_id res chain seq x y z
N MET A 1 2.80 6.01 -73.74
CA MET A 1 2.70 6.56 -72.36
C MET A 1 1.24 6.40 -71.97
N GLY A 2 0.80 5.33 -71.33
CA GLY A 2 1.33 4.64 -70.16
C GLY A 2 0.18 4.70 -69.15
N ASN A 3 -0.73 3.74 -69.24
CA ASN A 3 -2.06 3.74 -68.63
C ASN A 3 -2.24 2.46 -67.80
N TYR A 4 -2.68 2.68 -66.56
CA TYR A 4 -3.39 1.80 -65.60
C TYR A 4 -2.68 0.71 -64.78
N ASP A 5 -3.16 0.71 -63.53
CA ASP A 5 -3.39 -0.36 -62.56
C ASP A 5 -2.23 -0.98 -61.77
N GLU A 6 -1.96 -0.36 -60.62
CA GLU A 6 -1.30 -1.01 -59.49
C GLU A 6 -2.37 -1.66 -58.60
N SER A 7 -2.61 -2.94 -58.88
CA SER A 7 -3.50 -3.82 -58.14
C SER A 7 -2.86 -4.24 -56.82
N LEU A 8 -3.55 -3.95 -55.72
CA LEU A 8 -3.24 -4.49 -54.40
C LEU A 8 -3.31 -6.03 -54.44
N PRO A 9 -2.34 -6.76 -53.86
CA PRO A 9 -2.48 -8.19 -53.70
C PRO A 9 -3.64 -8.47 -52.72
N VAL A 10 -4.71 -9.07 -53.27
CA VAL A 10 -5.74 -9.76 -52.51
C VAL A 10 -5.05 -10.89 -51.75
N VAL A 11 -4.86 -10.71 -50.44
CA VAL A 11 -4.49 -11.81 -49.55
C VAL A 11 -5.63 -12.81 -49.60
N THR A 12 -5.37 -13.90 -50.33
CA THR A 12 -6.28 -15.00 -50.56
C THR A 12 -6.73 -15.52 -49.21
N GLY A 13 -8.03 -15.38 -48.94
CA GLY A 13 -8.67 -15.97 -47.78
C GLY A 13 -8.33 -17.44 -47.73
N THR A 14 -7.65 -17.85 -46.66
CA THR A 14 -7.54 -19.25 -46.34
C THR A 14 -8.96 -19.73 -46.06
N VAL A 15 -9.51 -20.53 -46.96
CA VAL A 15 -10.72 -21.30 -46.72
C VAL A 15 -10.40 -22.23 -45.57
N VAL A 16 -10.73 -21.81 -44.35
CA VAL A 16 -10.77 -22.69 -43.20
C VAL A 16 -11.95 -23.61 -43.44
N ASN A 17 -11.64 -24.83 -43.88
CA ASN A 17 -12.62 -25.88 -44.12
C ASN A 17 -13.45 -26.11 -42.86
N ASN A 18 -14.74 -25.85 -43.02
CA ASN A 18 -15.79 -26.00 -42.03
C ASN A 18 -16.08 -27.50 -41.80
N SER A 19 -15.20 -28.18 -41.05
CA SER A 19 -15.37 -29.59 -40.67
C SER A 19 -14.59 -29.96 -39.42
N THR A 20 -14.65 -29.11 -38.40
CA THR A 20 -14.52 -29.59 -37.02
C THR A 20 -15.83 -29.28 -36.34
N LYS A 21 -16.42 -30.34 -35.76
CA LYS A 21 -17.58 -30.27 -34.86
C LYS A 21 -17.53 -28.97 -34.06
N GLU A 22 -18.64 -28.25 -34.07
CA GLU A 22 -18.97 -27.39 -32.94
C GLU A 22 -19.00 -28.28 -31.69
N ASP A 23 -17.84 -28.47 -31.07
CA ASP A 23 -17.80 -28.56 -29.62
C ASP A 23 -18.25 -27.18 -29.15
N ASN A 24 -19.57 -27.04 -29.02
CA ASN A 24 -20.16 -26.36 -27.87
C ASN A 24 -19.63 -27.05 -26.60
N SER A 25 -18.32 -26.99 -26.38
CA SER A 25 -17.75 -27.00 -25.06
C SER A 25 -18.25 -25.69 -24.48
N ASP A 26 -19.42 -25.80 -23.88
CA ASP A 26 -19.91 -24.92 -22.84
C ASP A 26 -18.68 -24.57 -21.98
N PHE A 27 -18.03 -23.45 -22.28
CA PHE A 27 -16.98 -22.87 -21.45
C PHE A 27 -17.65 -22.28 -20.19
N SER A 28 -18.65 -22.97 -19.66
CA SER A 28 -19.06 -22.98 -18.27
C SER A 28 -17.96 -23.69 -17.48
N GLY A 29 -16.74 -23.16 -17.58
CA GLY A 29 -15.66 -23.42 -16.64
C GLY A 29 -16.01 -22.74 -15.33
N LYS A 30 -17.07 -23.19 -14.67
CA LYS A 30 -17.31 -22.85 -13.27
C LYS A 30 -16.11 -23.35 -12.49
N GLY A 31 -15.46 -22.45 -11.76
CA GLY A 31 -14.36 -22.82 -10.88
C GLY A 31 -14.80 -23.96 -9.96
N GLU A 32 -13.92 -24.94 -9.76
CA GLU A 32 -14.20 -26.06 -8.87
C GLU A 32 -14.51 -25.52 -7.46
N LYS A 33 -15.62 -25.97 -6.87
CA LYS A 33 -16.07 -25.50 -5.56
C LYS A 33 -15.05 -25.91 -4.50
N GLN A 34 -14.23 -24.96 -4.03
CA GLN A 34 -13.27 -25.25 -2.98
C GLN A 34 -13.97 -25.65 -1.68
N THR A 35 -13.55 -26.76 -1.09
CA THR A 35 -14.05 -27.22 0.21
C THR A 35 -13.63 -26.23 1.30
N PRO A 36 -14.52 -25.84 2.23
CA PRO A 36 -14.17 -24.94 3.33
C PRO A 36 -13.25 -25.67 4.32
N LYS A 37 -11.94 -25.53 4.13
CA LYS A 37 -10.91 -26.04 5.05
C LYS A 37 -9.92 -24.93 5.36
N CYS A 38 -9.57 -24.77 6.63
CA CYS A 38 -8.50 -23.86 7.03
C CYS A 38 -7.16 -24.40 6.52
N ARG A 39 -6.53 -23.70 5.58
CA ARG A 39 -5.26 -24.13 4.96
C ARG A 39 -4.05 -23.65 5.76
N ASP A 40 -4.19 -22.61 6.57
CA ASP A 40 -3.07 -21.87 7.17
C ASP A 40 -3.21 -21.62 8.69
N PRO A 41 -3.36 -22.66 9.53
CA PRO A 41 -3.54 -22.49 10.98
C PRO A 41 -2.30 -21.92 11.69
N ILE A 42 -1.09 -22.21 11.18
CA ILE A 42 0.17 -21.76 11.77
C ILE A 42 0.30 -20.24 11.63
N PHE A 43 -0.03 -19.68 10.48
CA PHE A 43 0.02 -18.24 10.24
C PHE A 43 -1.04 -17.48 11.04
N ALA A 44 -2.22 -18.08 11.23
CA ALA A 44 -3.25 -17.53 12.10
C ALA A 44 -2.76 -17.45 13.56
N LEU A 45 -2.15 -18.53 14.07
CA LEU A 45 -1.59 -18.55 15.43
C LEU A 45 -0.47 -17.52 15.60
N LEU A 46 0.42 -17.38 14.60
CA LEU A 46 1.48 -16.36 14.62
C LEU A 46 0.91 -14.94 14.65
N LEU A 47 -0.16 -14.66 13.90
CA LEU A 47 -0.85 -13.37 13.95
C LEU A 47 -1.40 -13.08 15.34
N TYR A 48 -2.08 -14.03 15.98
CA TYR A 48 -2.62 -13.82 17.33
C TYR A 48 -1.52 -13.58 18.35
N ILE A 49 -0.40 -14.31 18.28
CA ILE A 49 0.76 -14.09 19.16
C ILE A 49 1.36 -12.71 18.92
N ASN A 50 1.52 -12.29 17.65
CA ASN A 50 2.07 -10.99 17.32
C ASN A 50 1.18 -9.85 17.84
N VAL A 51 -0.13 -9.92 17.58
CA VAL A 51 -1.10 -8.92 18.07
C VAL A 51 -1.08 -8.88 19.61
N ALA A 52 -1.07 -10.04 20.28
CA ALA A 52 -0.98 -10.10 21.74
C ALA A 52 0.34 -9.54 22.27
N ALA A 53 1.47 -9.78 21.60
CA ALA A 53 2.77 -9.26 21.99
C ALA A 53 2.79 -7.73 21.92
N ILE A 54 2.33 -7.13 20.82
CA ILE A 54 2.29 -5.66 20.68
C ILE A 54 1.26 -5.06 21.65
N ALA A 55 0.08 -5.66 21.81
CA ALA A 55 -0.90 -5.20 22.79
C ALA A 55 -0.35 -5.27 24.23
N GLY A 56 0.43 -6.31 24.55
CA GLY A 56 1.13 -6.43 25.83
C GLY A 56 2.19 -5.34 26.02
N VAL A 57 2.98 -5.04 24.99
CA VAL A 57 3.97 -3.95 25.01
C VAL A 57 3.27 -2.61 25.26
N VAL A 58 2.18 -2.31 24.54
CA VAL A 58 1.40 -1.08 24.77
C VAL A 58 0.75 -1.07 26.15
N GLY A 59 0.23 -2.20 26.63
CA GLY A 59 -0.42 -2.27 27.94
C GLY A 59 0.55 -2.10 29.12
N VAL A 60 1.75 -2.68 29.03
CA VAL A 60 2.76 -2.59 30.09
C VAL A 60 3.51 -1.27 30.03
N TYR A 61 3.88 -0.80 28.83
CA TYR A 61 4.76 0.36 28.69
C TYR A 61 4.02 1.65 28.32
N GLY A 62 2.82 1.57 27.72
CA GLY A 62 2.04 2.73 27.30
C GLY A 62 1.15 3.34 28.38
N VAL A 63 0.74 2.56 29.40
CA VAL A 63 -0.12 3.07 30.48
C VAL A 63 0.68 3.90 31.49
N ASP A 64 1.91 3.49 31.81
CA ASP A 64 2.77 4.23 32.72
C ASP A 64 3.15 5.65 32.20
N GLY A 65 3.13 5.87 30.89
CA GLY A 65 3.32 7.21 30.30
C GLY A 65 2.05 8.09 30.28
N GLY A 66 0.87 7.50 30.56
CA GLY A 66 -0.43 8.19 30.57
C GLY A 66 -1.05 8.37 31.97
N THR A 67 -0.51 7.72 33.01
CA THR A 67 -0.93 7.88 34.41
C THR A 67 0.14 8.52 35.28
N SER A 68 0.68 9.65 34.82
CA SER A 68 1.25 10.65 35.74
C SER A 68 0.10 11.55 36.21
N ASP A 69 -0.45 11.18 37.37
CA ASP A 69 -1.37 11.91 38.26
C ASP A 69 -2.37 12.92 37.65
N ALA A 70 -3.64 12.51 37.61
CA ALA A 70 -4.79 13.42 37.65
C ALA A 70 -4.99 13.95 39.09
N GLY A 71 -3.98 14.62 39.63
CA GLY A 71 -3.95 14.97 41.05
C GLY A 71 -2.81 15.87 41.50
N ASP A 72 -2.51 16.97 40.80
CA ASP A 72 -2.37 18.26 41.48
C ASP A 72 -2.41 19.43 40.48
N THR A 73 -2.89 20.56 40.97
CA THR A 73 -3.01 21.81 40.22
C THR A 73 -1.67 22.52 40.28
N ASP A 74 -0.86 22.48 39.23
CA ASP A 74 0.19 23.48 38.97
C ASP A 74 0.50 23.55 37.46
N GLU A 75 0.56 24.78 36.97
CA GLU A 75 0.70 25.18 35.57
C GLU A 75 2.07 24.75 34.97
N ASP A 76 2.06 24.39 33.68
CA ASP A 76 3.17 24.48 32.70
C ASP A 76 4.27 23.41 32.58
N THR A 77 4.10 22.15 33.00
CA THR A 77 5.01 21.05 32.55
C THR A 77 4.34 19.68 32.44
N THR A 78 3.19 19.59 31.78
CA THR A 78 2.68 18.28 31.33
C THR A 78 3.50 17.80 30.13
N ILE A 79 3.71 16.49 30.03
CA ILE A 79 4.44 15.81 28.95
C ILE A 79 3.75 16.09 27.59
N GLU A 80 4.03 17.24 26.97
CA GLU A 80 3.37 17.70 25.73
C GLU A 80 3.62 16.77 24.52
N GLY A 81 4.62 15.88 24.60
CA GLY A 81 5.06 15.05 23.49
C GLY A 81 4.15 13.87 23.16
N PHE A 82 3.60 13.17 24.16
CA PHE A 82 2.86 11.92 23.91
C PHE A 82 1.43 12.19 23.44
N GLU A 83 0.74 13.15 24.07
CA GLU A 83 -0.60 13.58 23.65
C GLU A 83 -0.56 14.23 22.26
N GLY A 84 0.42 15.11 22.02
CA GLY A 84 0.65 15.72 20.71
C GLY A 84 0.94 14.69 19.61
N TYR A 85 1.73 13.66 19.92
CA TYR A 85 2.02 12.58 18.98
C TYR A 85 0.76 11.79 18.58
N ILE A 86 -0.07 11.40 19.56
CA ILE A 86 -1.32 10.68 19.28
C ILE A 86 -2.27 11.54 18.45
N TYR A 87 -2.39 12.84 18.77
CA TYR A 87 -3.23 13.77 18.01
C TYR A 87 -2.78 13.87 16.55
N VAL A 88 -1.47 14.05 16.31
CA VAL A 88 -0.90 14.12 14.96
C VAL A 88 -1.05 12.79 14.21
N ALA A 89 -0.85 11.66 14.89
CA ALA A 89 -1.02 10.32 14.31
C ALA A 89 -2.47 10.07 13.87
N ILE A 90 -3.45 10.46 14.68
CA ILE A 90 -4.87 10.35 14.33
C ILE A 90 -5.23 11.30 13.20
N ALA A 91 -4.78 12.57 13.25
CA ALA A 91 -5.10 13.57 12.23
C ALA A 91 -4.53 13.21 10.84
N THR A 92 -3.25 12.84 10.78
CA THR A 92 -2.58 12.40 9.54
C THR A 92 -3.17 11.07 9.03
N GLY A 93 -3.48 10.17 9.95
CA GLY A 93 -4.17 8.92 9.70
C GLY A 93 -5.56 9.08 9.07
N ALA A 94 -6.38 9.95 9.65
CA ALA A 94 -7.70 10.28 9.13
C ALA A 94 -7.61 10.90 7.73
N PHE A 95 -6.66 11.81 7.51
CA PHE A 95 -6.40 12.36 6.19
C PHE A 95 -5.98 11.28 5.18
N GLY A 96 -5.10 10.36 5.59
CA GLY A 96 -4.68 9.22 4.77
C GLY A 96 -5.84 8.28 4.42
N LEU A 97 -6.72 7.99 5.37
CA LEU A 97 -7.93 7.19 5.14
C LEU A 97 -8.89 7.87 4.17
N LEU A 98 -9.12 9.18 4.32
CA LEU A 98 -9.96 9.96 3.40
C LEU A 98 -9.37 9.96 1.98
N PHE A 99 -8.05 10.18 1.87
CA PHE A 99 -7.36 10.15 0.59
C PHE A 99 -7.41 8.75 -0.05
N SER A 100 -7.28 7.69 0.74
CA SER A 100 -7.41 6.30 0.29
C SER A 100 -8.83 5.97 -0.17
N ALA A 101 -9.85 6.43 0.56
CA ALA A 101 -11.24 6.27 0.16
C ALA A 101 -11.52 7.00 -1.16
N LEU A 102 -11.04 8.25 -1.29
CA LEU A 102 -11.17 9.04 -2.51
C LEU A 102 -10.47 8.35 -3.69
N SER A 103 -9.25 7.85 -3.49
CA SER A 103 -8.49 7.18 -4.55
C SER A 103 -9.19 5.91 -5.04
N LEU A 104 -9.81 5.15 -4.12
CA LEU A 104 -10.62 3.99 -4.48
C LEU A 104 -11.88 4.39 -5.28
N MET A 105 -12.57 5.47 -4.88
CA MET A 105 -13.73 5.99 -5.63
C MET A 105 -13.34 6.41 -7.05
N VAL A 106 -12.21 7.10 -7.20
CA VAL A 106 -11.68 7.51 -8.50
C VAL A 106 -11.31 6.30 -9.36
N LEU A 107 -10.65 5.29 -8.77
CA LEU A 107 -10.30 4.04 -9.44
C LEU A 107 -11.53 3.30 -9.97
N MET A 108 -12.63 3.27 -9.21
CA MET A 108 -13.88 2.65 -9.64
C MET A 108 -14.60 3.41 -10.75
N ARG A 109 -14.44 4.74 -10.83
CA ARG A 109 -15.14 5.58 -11.82
C ARG A 109 -14.42 5.65 -13.16
N ILE A 110 -13.10 5.85 -13.16
CA ILE A 110 -12.34 6.06 -14.41
C ILE A 110 -10.94 5.41 -14.34
N PRO A 111 -10.85 4.07 -14.38
CA PRO A 111 -9.55 3.38 -14.33
C PRO A 111 -8.63 3.70 -15.51
N GLN A 112 -9.20 4.08 -16.66
CA GLN A 112 -8.42 4.41 -17.87
C GLN A 112 -7.57 5.67 -17.69
N ILE A 113 -8.12 6.68 -17.02
CA ILE A 113 -7.41 7.93 -16.74
C ILE A 113 -6.35 7.66 -15.69
N LEU A 114 -6.66 6.86 -14.67
CA LEU A 114 -5.78 6.60 -13.53
C LEU A 114 -4.42 6.00 -13.94
N ILE A 115 -4.41 5.05 -14.88
CA ILE A 115 -3.16 4.45 -15.37
C ILE A 115 -2.28 5.52 -16.06
N LYS A 116 -2.88 6.35 -16.92
CA LYS A 116 -2.15 7.40 -17.65
C LYS A 116 -1.66 8.49 -16.71
N THR A 117 -2.49 8.92 -15.76
CA THR A 117 -2.12 9.94 -14.77
C THR A 117 -1.04 9.44 -13.83
N SER A 118 -1.09 8.19 -13.36
CA SER A 118 -0.05 7.63 -12.48
C SER A 118 1.30 7.63 -13.18
N LEU A 119 1.35 7.22 -14.45
CA LEU A 119 2.59 7.14 -15.23
C LEU A 119 3.18 8.53 -15.52
N ILE A 120 2.34 9.50 -15.90
CA ILE A 120 2.79 10.89 -16.09
C ILE A 120 3.25 11.49 -14.75
N MET A 121 2.50 11.28 -13.67
CA MET A 121 2.86 11.78 -12.34
C MET A 121 4.21 11.22 -11.87
N THR A 122 4.50 9.94 -12.09
CA THR A 122 5.82 9.36 -11.76
C THR A 122 6.95 10.03 -12.53
N VAL A 123 6.77 10.30 -13.83
CA VAL A 123 7.76 11.01 -14.66
C VAL A 123 7.94 12.44 -14.15
N VAL A 124 6.86 13.18 -13.89
CA VAL A 124 6.94 14.56 -13.38
C VAL A 124 7.61 14.61 -12.02
N LEU A 125 7.20 13.76 -11.08
CA LEU A 125 7.69 13.77 -9.70
C LEU A 125 9.18 13.39 -9.62
N SER A 126 9.63 12.43 -10.43
CA SER A 126 11.06 12.09 -10.55
C SER A 126 11.87 13.24 -11.15
N GLY A 127 11.33 13.97 -12.13
CA GLY A 127 11.96 15.15 -12.70
C GLY A 127 12.07 16.32 -11.72
N VAL A 128 10.99 16.60 -10.98
CA VAL A 128 10.96 17.62 -9.92
C VAL A 128 11.99 17.29 -8.83
N TRP A 129 12.04 16.03 -8.41
CA TRP A 129 13.02 15.58 -7.42
C TRP A 129 14.46 15.82 -7.88
N ALA A 130 14.78 15.45 -9.13
CA ALA A 130 16.10 15.71 -9.71
C ALA A 130 16.43 17.21 -9.77
N ALA A 131 15.47 18.05 -10.16
CA ALA A 131 15.63 19.50 -10.24
C ALA A 131 15.89 20.13 -8.86
N ILE A 132 15.15 19.71 -7.83
CA ILE A 132 15.36 20.14 -6.44
C ILE A 132 16.76 19.75 -5.97
N ALA A 133 17.22 18.53 -6.26
CA ALA A 133 18.54 18.07 -5.86
C ALA A 133 19.69 18.88 -6.51
N PHE A 134 19.56 19.25 -7.80
CA PHE A 134 20.52 20.16 -8.45
C PHE A 134 20.45 21.58 -7.88
N ALA A 135 19.25 22.11 -7.62
CA ALA A 135 19.08 23.44 -7.03
C ALA A 135 19.66 23.54 -5.62
N ALA A 136 19.60 22.45 -4.85
CA ALA A 136 20.21 22.33 -3.52
C ALA A 136 21.74 22.11 -3.56
N GLY A 137 22.37 22.04 -4.73
CA GLY A 137 23.81 21.81 -4.88
C GLY A 137 24.25 20.35 -4.65
N ASN A 138 23.33 19.41 -4.47
CA ASN A 138 23.64 18.00 -4.28
C ASN A 138 23.82 17.31 -5.64
N LEU A 139 25.06 17.36 -6.15
CA LEU A 139 25.40 16.81 -7.47
C LEU A 139 25.11 15.30 -7.58
N VAL A 140 25.40 14.54 -6.52
CA VAL A 140 25.18 13.08 -6.50
C VAL A 140 23.68 12.77 -6.56
N GLY A 141 22.88 13.44 -5.72
CA GLY A 141 21.42 13.31 -5.72
C GLY A 141 20.79 13.73 -7.03
N GLY A 142 21.30 14.82 -7.64
CA GLY A 142 20.88 15.30 -8.96
C GLY A 142 21.14 14.29 -10.07
N ILE A 143 22.35 13.71 -10.13
CA ILE A 143 22.71 12.70 -11.15
C ILE A 143 21.85 11.44 -10.99
N ILE A 144 21.69 10.93 -9.77
CA ILE A 144 20.85 9.76 -9.49
C ILE A 144 19.39 10.06 -9.88
N GLY A 145 18.87 11.23 -9.49
CA GLY A 145 17.53 11.68 -9.86
C GLY A 145 17.35 11.77 -11.38
N ALA A 146 18.33 12.29 -12.10
CA ALA A 146 18.31 12.40 -13.56
C ALA A 146 18.27 11.02 -14.25
N ILE A 147 19.02 10.05 -13.74
CA ILE A 147 18.98 8.66 -14.23
C ILE A 147 17.59 8.07 -13.99
N ILE A 148 17.02 8.23 -12.79
CA ILE A 148 15.67 7.74 -12.46
C ILE A 148 14.60 8.41 -13.36
N PHE A 149 14.74 9.71 -13.63
CA PHE A 149 13.86 10.42 -14.55
C PHE A 149 13.98 9.88 -15.99
N ALA A 150 15.20 9.67 -16.50
CA ALA A 150 15.42 9.11 -17.82
C ALA A 150 14.85 7.68 -17.95
N LEU A 151 15.05 6.83 -16.94
CA LEU A 151 14.45 5.50 -16.86
C LEU A 151 12.93 5.57 -16.82
N SER A 152 12.36 6.50 -16.06
CA SER A 152 10.91 6.72 -15.98
C SER A 152 10.32 7.14 -17.34
N CYS A 153 11.01 8.01 -18.09
CA CYS A 153 10.64 8.40 -19.45
C CYS A 153 10.73 7.23 -20.44
N CYS A 154 11.80 6.45 -20.38
CA CYS A 154 11.98 5.27 -21.23
C CYS A 154 10.91 4.20 -20.95
N TYR A 155 10.64 3.96 -19.67
CA TYR A 155 9.58 3.06 -19.23
C TYR A 155 8.20 3.55 -19.70
N ALA A 156 7.91 4.84 -19.50
CA ALA A 156 6.68 5.45 -19.97
C ALA A 156 6.47 5.16 -21.46
N TYR A 157 7.44 5.53 -22.30
CA TYR A 157 7.40 5.31 -23.75
C TYR A 157 7.16 3.83 -24.13
N SER A 158 7.89 2.91 -23.50
CA SER A 158 7.78 1.48 -23.79
C SER A 158 6.41 0.90 -23.44
N VAL A 159 5.78 1.38 -22.37
CA VAL A 159 4.50 0.87 -21.88
C VAL A 159 3.30 1.49 -22.60
N TRP A 160 3.43 2.65 -23.24
CA TRP A 160 2.32 3.34 -23.92
C TRP A 160 1.52 2.46 -24.88
N SER A 161 2.18 1.55 -25.62
CA SER A 161 1.51 0.62 -26.54
C SER A 161 0.70 -0.48 -25.83
N ARG A 162 1.02 -0.80 -24.58
CA ARG A 162 0.40 -1.87 -23.77
C ARG A 162 -0.66 -1.38 -22.80
N ILE A 163 -0.76 -0.07 -22.57
CA ILE A 163 -1.81 0.56 -21.74
C ILE A 163 -3.24 0.12 -22.11
N PRO A 164 -3.67 0.07 -23.39
CA PRO A 164 -5.07 -0.25 -23.72
C PRO A 164 -5.48 -1.67 -23.28
N PHE A 165 -4.58 -2.64 -23.38
CA PHE A 165 -4.85 -4.01 -22.92
C PHE A 165 -4.98 -4.08 -21.39
N ALA A 166 -4.04 -3.48 -20.65
CA ALA A 166 -4.10 -3.42 -19.19
C ALA A 166 -5.36 -2.68 -18.70
N THR A 167 -5.74 -1.62 -19.41
CA THR A 167 -6.94 -0.83 -19.13
C THR A 167 -8.21 -1.66 -19.28
N ALA A 168 -8.33 -2.49 -20.33
CA ALA A 168 -9.49 -3.35 -20.52
C ALA A 168 -9.65 -4.34 -19.36
N ASN A 169 -8.55 -4.98 -18.92
CA ASN A 169 -8.57 -5.88 -17.77
C ASN A 169 -8.96 -5.15 -16.48
N LEU A 170 -8.39 -3.96 -16.23
CA LEU A 170 -8.70 -3.16 -15.04
C LEU A 170 -10.16 -2.69 -15.02
N VAL A 171 -10.71 -2.28 -16.17
CA VAL A 171 -12.13 -1.90 -16.29
C VAL A 171 -13.04 -3.09 -15.95
N THR A 172 -12.73 -4.28 -16.45
CA THR A 172 -13.50 -5.49 -16.12
C THR A 172 -13.41 -5.81 -14.63
N ALA A 173 -12.21 -5.74 -14.03
CA ALA A 173 -12.03 -5.94 -12.60
C ALA A 173 -12.81 -4.91 -11.75
N CYS A 174 -12.71 -3.62 -12.08
CA CYS A 174 -13.46 -2.56 -11.40
C CYS A 174 -14.98 -2.74 -11.54
N LYS A 175 -15.46 -3.23 -12.69
CA LYS A 175 -16.88 -3.52 -12.91
C LYS A 175 -17.36 -4.70 -12.05
N ALA A 176 -16.56 -5.76 -11.94
CA ALA A 176 -16.87 -6.90 -11.08
C ALA A 176 -16.86 -6.54 -9.58
N VAL A 177 -15.98 -5.62 -9.17
CA VAL A 177 -15.94 -5.13 -7.78
C VAL A 177 -17.13 -4.21 -7.51
N SER A 178 -17.43 -3.26 -8.41
CA SER A 178 -18.51 -2.30 -8.22
C SER A 178 -19.92 -2.91 -8.29
N SER A 179 -20.09 -4.06 -8.96
CA SER A 179 -21.35 -4.81 -8.93
C SER A 179 -21.60 -5.52 -7.59
N ASN A 180 -20.58 -5.66 -6.74
CA ASN A 180 -20.65 -6.35 -5.46
C ASN A 180 -20.38 -5.38 -4.30
N CYS A 181 -21.44 -4.79 -3.74
CA CYS A 181 -21.35 -3.86 -2.61
C CYS A 181 -20.60 -4.46 -1.40
N GLY A 182 -20.70 -5.78 -1.18
CA GLY A 182 -20.00 -6.49 -0.10
C GLY A 182 -18.47 -6.36 -0.18
N ILE A 183 -17.88 -6.32 -1.38
CA ILE A 183 -16.44 -6.16 -1.56
C ILE A 183 -16.00 -4.77 -1.12
N THR A 184 -16.76 -3.74 -1.50
CA THR A 184 -16.48 -2.35 -1.13
C THR A 184 -16.54 -2.16 0.37
N ILE A 185 -17.53 -2.74 1.06
CA ILE A 185 -17.62 -2.70 2.53
C ILE A 185 -16.43 -3.42 3.17
N ALA A 186 -16.07 -4.61 2.67
CA ALA A 186 -14.91 -5.34 3.17
C ALA A 186 -13.61 -4.54 2.99
N ALA A 187 -13.43 -3.85 1.85
CA ALA A 187 -12.26 -3.01 1.61
C ALA A 187 -12.14 -1.87 2.64
N TYR A 188 -13.24 -1.17 2.95
CA TYR A 188 -13.22 -0.13 3.99
C TYR A 188 -12.97 -0.69 5.39
N PHE A 189 -13.49 -1.88 5.71
CA PHE A 189 -13.22 -2.55 6.97
C PHE A 189 -11.72 -2.88 7.12
N PHE A 190 -11.10 -3.49 6.11
CA PHE A 190 -9.67 -3.80 6.15
C PHE A 190 -8.78 -2.55 6.13
N ALA A 191 -9.22 -1.46 5.48
CA ALA A 191 -8.53 -0.17 5.54
C ALA A 191 -8.57 0.42 6.97
N ALA A 192 -9.73 0.41 7.63
CA ALA A 192 -9.87 0.85 9.01
C ALA A 192 -9.04 -0.02 9.98
N LEU A 193 -9.01 -1.34 9.75
CA LEU A 193 -8.19 -2.26 10.54
C LEU A 193 -6.68 -1.99 10.36
N SER A 194 -6.22 -1.77 9.12
CA SER A 194 -4.82 -1.41 8.83
C SER A 194 -4.43 -0.07 9.48
N PHE A 195 -5.37 0.89 9.48
CA PHE A 195 -5.16 2.16 10.18
C PHE A 195 -5.06 1.97 11.71
N ALA A 196 -6.01 1.26 12.32
CA ALA A 196 -5.99 1.00 13.76
C ALA A 196 -4.71 0.26 14.19
N TRP A 197 -4.27 -0.71 13.38
CA TRP A 197 -2.99 -1.40 13.58
C TRP A 197 -1.80 -0.44 13.49
N SER A 198 -1.81 0.49 12.54
CA SER A 198 -0.73 1.49 12.38
C SER A 198 -0.65 2.42 13.59
N VAL A 199 -1.79 2.88 14.13
CA VAL A 199 -1.84 3.69 15.36
C VAL A 199 -1.30 2.89 16.56
N LEU A 200 -1.77 1.66 16.75
CA LEU A 200 -1.34 0.79 17.84
C LEU A 200 0.17 0.53 17.76
N TRP A 201 0.70 0.28 16.56
CA TRP A 201 2.12 0.08 16.34
C TRP A 201 2.95 1.37 16.56
N SER A 202 2.45 2.53 16.13
CA SER A 202 3.08 3.83 16.40
C SER A 202 3.22 4.09 17.90
N VAL A 203 2.17 3.81 18.69
CA VAL A 203 2.22 3.89 20.15
C VAL A 203 3.25 2.92 20.72
N ALA A 204 3.31 1.69 20.21
CA ALA A 204 4.28 0.70 20.66
C ALA A 204 5.73 1.15 20.43
N ILE A 205 6.05 1.79 19.29
CA ILE A 205 7.39 2.36 19.08
C ILE A 205 7.71 3.43 20.11
N VAL A 206 6.80 4.37 20.32
CA VAL A 206 7.04 5.47 21.28
C VAL A 206 7.26 4.91 22.68
N ALA A 207 6.44 3.94 23.11
CA ALA A 207 6.57 3.29 24.40
C ALA A 207 7.90 2.54 24.57
N VAL A 208 8.37 1.85 23.52
CA VAL A 208 9.67 1.16 23.56
C VAL A 208 10.82 2.17 23.54
N GLN A 209 10.70 3.24 22.77
CA GLN A 209 11.72 4.29 22.71
C GLN A 209 11.90 4.97 24.06
N ASP A 210 10.81 5.33 24.73
CA ASP A 210 10.84 5.95 26.07
C ASP A 210 11.56 5.06 27.10
N ARG A 211 11.34 3.75 27.06
CA ARG A 211 11.91 2.81 28.03
C ARG A 211 13.33 2.34 27.73
N THR A 212 13.75 2.41 26.48
CA THR A 212 15.09 1.92 26.06
C THR A 212 16.10 3.03 25.89
N THR A 213 15.66 4.29 25.82
CA THR A 213 16.54 5.45 25.77
C THR A 213 16.98 5.78 27.19
N THR A 214 18.23 5.49 27.53
CA THR A 214 18.83 5.95 28.79
C THR A 214 19.57 7.26 28.52
N CYS A 215 19.16 8.32 29.18
CA CYS A 215 19.88 9.60 29.19
C CYS A 215 20.73 9.67 30.47
N VAL A 216 22.03 9.91 30.29
CA VAL A 216 22.97 10.15 31.39
C VAL A 216 23.53 11.55 31.22
N GLU A 217 23.53 12.33 32.31
CA GLU A 217 24.23 13.61 32.34
C GLU A 217 25.75 13.37 32.33
N ASP A 218 26.43 13.94 31.34
CA ASP A 218 27.90 13.97 31.31
C ASP A 218 28.45 14.92 32.39
N GLU A 219 29.74 14.81 32.73
CA GLU A 219 30.42 15.68 33.73
C GLU A 219 30.32 17.18 33.40
N ASN A 220 30.00 17.52 32.15
CA ASN A 220 29.80 18.87 31.64
C ASN A 220 28.34 19.37 31.74
N GLY A 221 27.43 18.59 32.33
CA GLY A 221 26.00 18.91 32.41
C GLY A 221 25.26 18.80 31.06
N ILE A 222 25.81 18.02 30.13
CA ILE A 222 25.20 17.74 28.82
C ILE A 222 24.52 16.36 28.91
N GLU A 223 23.21 16.30 28.69
CA GLU A 223 22.48 15.04 28.61
C GLU A 223 22.86 14.30 27.32
N VAL A 224 23.46 13.12 27.47
CA VAL A 224 23.74 12.21 26.35
C VAL A 224 22.78 11.04 26.45
N CYS A 225 21.89 10.94 25.46
CA CYS A 225 20.91 9.86 25.37
C CYS A 225 21.39 8.76 24.41
N GLU A 226 21.41 7.52 24.89
CA GLU A 226 21.69 6.36 24.03
C GLU A 226 20.46 5.98 23.21
N SER A 227 20.66 5.75 21.90
CA SER A 227 19.58 5.40 20.98
C SER A 227 18.99 4.02 21.25
N ILE A 228 17.71 3.85 20.90
CA ILE A 228 17.00 2.56 20.93
C ILE A 228 17.83 1.41 20.32
N ASN A 229 17.84 0.26 21.00
CA ASN A 229 18.54 -0.92 20.51
C ASN A 229 17.98 -1.34 19.13
N PRO A 230 18.84 -1.49 18.10
CA PRO A 230 18.39 -1.78 16.73
C PRO A 230 17.62 -3.10 16.61
N GLY A 231 17.82 -4.04 17.55
CA GLY A 231 17.06 -5.29 17.61
C GLY A 231 15.58 -5.09 17.90
N PHE A 232 15.21 -4.17 18.80
CA PHE A 232 13.82 -3.86 19.09
C PHE A 232 13.13 -3.17 17.93
N LEU A 233 13.82 -2.20 17.28
CA LEU A 233 13.33 -1.58 16.05
C LEU A 233 13.09 -2.62 14.95
N PHE A 234 14.04 -3.53 14.72
CA PHE A 234 13.89 -4.58 13.72
C PHE A 234 12.67 -5.47 13.99
N LEU A 235 12.47 -5.91 15.24
CA LEU A 235 11.31 -6.73 15.61
C LEU A 235 9.98 -5.96 15.47
N LEU A 236 9.95 -4.67 15.81
CA LEU A 236 8.78 -3.82 15.61
C LEU A 236 8.47 -3.65 14.12
N PHE A 237 9.46 -3.38 13.27
CA PHE A 237 9.26 -3.30 11.82
C PHE A 237 8.81 -4.64 11.23
N LEU A 238 9.40 -5.75 11.66
CA LEU A 238 9.00 -7.09 11.24
C LEU A 238 7.54 -7.37 11.62
N SER A 239 7.13 -6.99 12.83
CA SER A 239 5.75 -7.11 13.29
C SER A 239 4.79 -6.29 12.41
N PHE A 240 5.13 -5.02 12.13
CA PHE A 240 4.32 -4.15 11.28
C PHE A 240 4.17 -4.73 9.87
N PHE A 241 5.29 -5.09 9.25
CA PHE A 241 5.31 -5.65 7.90
C PHE A 241 4.50 -6.95 7.84
N PHE A 242 4.71 -7.87 8.79
CA PHE A 242 3.97 -9.13 8.83
C PHE A 242 2.46 -8.92 8.87
N THR A 243 1.96 -8.09 9.79
CA THR A 243 0.51 -7.86 9.92
C THR A 243 -0.08 -7.15 8.69
N GLN A 244 0.65 -6.19 8.10
CA GLN A 244 0.21 -5.53 6.86
C GLN A 244 0.09 -6.52 5.70
N GLN A 245 1.04 -7.45 5.57
CA GLN A 245 0.98 -8.49 4.53
C GLN A 245 -0.20 -9.45 4.75
N VAL A 246 -0.47 -9.83 5.99
CA VAL A 246 -1.64 -10.69 6.30
C VAL A 246 -2.94 -9.99 5.95
N ILE A 247 -3.09 -8.71 6.29
CA ILE A 247 -4.29 -7.91 5.94
C ILE A 247 -4.46 -7.83 4.42
N GLN A 248 -3.40 -7.50 3.67
CA GLN A 248 -3.44 -7.40 2.20
C GLN A 248 -3.79 -8.74 1.55
N ASN A 249 -3.14 -9.82 1.96
CA ASN A 249 -3.40 -11.16 1.44
C ASN A 249 -4.84 -11.61 1.73
N THR A 250 -5.35 -11.31 2.94
CA THR A 250 -6.74 -11.62 3.32
C THR A 250 -7.73 -10.87 2.46
N LEU A 251 -7.50 -9.58 2.19
CA LEU A 251 -8.33 -8.80 1.28
C LEU A 251 -8.27 -9.38 -0.14
N HIS A 252 -7.08 -9.68 -0.67
CA HIS A 252 -6.91 -10.25 -2.01
C HIS A 252 -7.67 -11.56 -2.21
N VAL A 253 -7.54 -12.51 -1.28
CA VAL A 253 -8.28 -13.79 -1.39
C VAL A 253 -9.79 -13.60 -1.20
N SER A 254 -10.20 -12.62 -0.39
CA SER A 254 -11.62 -12.27 -0.23
C SER A 254 -12.20 -11.71 -1.53
N VAL A 255 -11.49 -10.77 -2.19
CA VAL A 255 -11.90 -10.22 -3.49
C VAL A 255 -11.89 -11.30 -4.57
N ALA A 256 -10.83 -12.10 -4.65
CA ALA A 256 -10.73 -13.21 -5.60
C ALA A 256 -11.87 -14.23 -5.43
N GLY A 257 -12.24 -14.54 -4.18
CA GLY A 257 -13.34 -15.46 -3.87
C GLY A 257 -14.73 -14.93 -4.21
N VAL A 258 -14.94 -13.61 -4.25
CA VAL A 258 -16.22 -13.01 -4.67
C VAL A 258 -16.26 -12.81 -6.19
N VAL A 259 -15.15 -12.39 -6.81
CA VAL A 259 -15.06 -12.19 -8.26
C VAL A 259 -15.01 -13.51 -9.04
N GLY A 260 -14.44 -14.57 -8.44
CA GLY A 260 -14.34 -15.89 -9.07
C GLY A 260 -15.60 -16.76 -9.01
N LYS A 261 -16.73 -16.23 -8.50
CA LYS A 261 -18.03 -16.90 -8.45
C LYS A 261 -18.94 -16.40 -9.58
#